data_AF-A0A496JAJ4-F1
#
_entry.id   AF-A0A496JAJ4-F1
#
_cell.length_a   1.000
_cell.length_b   1.000
_cell.length_c   1.000
_cell.angle_alpha   90.00
_cell.angle_beta   90.00
_cell.angle_gamma   90.00
#
_symmetry.space_group_name_H-M   'P 1'
#
loop_
_entity.id
_entity.type
_entity.pdbx_description
1 polymer ?
#
loop_
_entity_poly.entity_id
_entity_poly.type
_entity_poly.pdbx_seq_one_letter_code
_entity_poly.pdbx_strand_id
1 'polypeptide(L)'
;MQNLQLFKNNITLILSKDRLDTYDSLEQYKENLKLISFITPKISNLEIYLRNALDYCLTQIKGSEWVFNESALTPLIKELKEKKKEITHSLILSKMSLGAVVRLIFCYKLEGIILDLKHINFKSYYPNNKNTLFINNKKNPLSGASKVHIALNLLWTIRNRAYHWENLLKIQPNNRPRITTYFTGLKDNDRAKMPMKINISVEPSKIVLFLDDLIKSIGNKDLENLSGL
;
A
#
# COMPACT_ATOMS: atom_id res chain seq x y z
N MET A 1 16.11 -23.43 32.35
CA MET A 1 16.61 -22.08 31.96
C MET A 1 17.79 -22.08 30.99
N GLN A 2 18.68 -23.08 31.03
CA GLN A 2 19.86 -23.17 30.14
C GLN A 2 19.53 -23.12 28.63
N ASN A 3 18.42 -23.75 28.20
CA ASN A 3 17.93 -23.70 26.81
C ASN A 3 17.52 -22.29 26.35
N LEU A 4 17.03 -21.44 27.27
CA LEU A 4 16.69 -20.06 26.94
C LEU A 4 17.94 -19.19 26.77
N GLN A 5 19.02 -19.49 27.49
CA GLN A 5 20.29 -18.79 27.32
C GLN A 5 20.90 -19.10 25.96
N LEU A 6 20.84 -20.36 25.51
CA LEU A 6 21.25 -20.74 24.15
C LEU A 6 20.43 -20.01 23.08
N PHE A 7 19.10 -19.94 23.25
CA PHE A 7 18.21 -19.20 22.34
C PHE A 7 18.59 -17.72 22.26
N LYS A 8 18.76 -17.05 23.41
CA LYS A 8 19.09 -15.62 23.50
C LYS A 8 20.45 -15.28 22.87
N ASN A 9 21.38 -16.22 22.83
CA ASN A 9 22.72 -16.01 22.30
C ASN A 9 22.85 -16.36 20.81
N ASN A 10 21.81 -16.90 20.16
CA ASN A 10 21.86 -17.33 18.77
C ASN A 10 20.89 -16.50 17.90
N ILE A 11 21.45 -15.61 17.08
CA ILE A 11 20.69 -14.72 16.20
C ILE A 11 19.80 -15.47 15.19
N THR A 12 20.24 -16.65 14.73
CA THR A 12 19.46 -17.48 13.80
C THR A 12 18.23 -18.07 14.49
N LEU A 13 18.30 -18.36 15.78
CA LEU A 13 17.13 -18.79 16.55
C LEU A 13 16.17 -17.61 16.81
N ILE A 14 16.70 -16.42 17.09
CA ILE A 14 15.90 -15.22 17.33
C ILE A 14 15.16 -14.76 16.06
N LEU A 15 15.87 -14.65 14.95
CA LEU A 15 15.32 -14.10 13.71
C LEU A 15 14.75 -15.15 12.75
N SER A 16 15.01 -16.43 12.99
CA SER A 16 14.82 -17.57 12.07
C SER A 16 15.77 -17.58 10.87
N LYS A 17 16.18 -18.78 10.46
CA LYS A 17 17.01 -19.00 9.27
C LYS A 17 16.33 -18.47 8.01
N ASP A 18 15.06 -18.81 7.78
CA ASP A 18 14.32 -18.39 6.60
C ASP A 18 14.28 -16.87 6.42
N ARG A 19 14.23 -16.10 7.51
CA ARG A 19 14.31 -14.64 7.45
C ARG A 19 15.70 -14.17 7.06
N LEU A 20 16.74 -14.72 7.69
CA LEU A 20 18.14 -14.35 7.43
C LEU A 20 18.56 -14.71 6.00
N ASP A 21 18.09 -15.84 5.46
CA ASP A 21 18.36 -16.28 4.09
C ASP A 21 17.75 -15.34 3.02
N THR A 22 16.88 -14.40 3.42
CA THR A 22 16.41 -13.34 2.52
C THR A 22 17.34 -12.13 2.44
N TYR A 23 18.39 -12.07 3.25
CA TYR A 23 19.37 -10.99 3.31
C TYR A 23 20.77 -11.48 2.99
N ASP A 24 21.59 -10.62 2.39
CA ASP A 24 23.01 -10.93 2.12
C ASP A 24 23.86 -10.87 3.39
N SER A 25 23.42 -10.11 4.41
CA SER A 25 24.13 -9.94 5.69
C SER A 25 23.22 -9.39 6.79
N LEU A 26 23.67 -9.48 8.05
CA LEU A 26 23.02 -8.81 9.18
C LEU A 26 23.02 -7.28 9.05
N GLU A 27 24.02 -6.70 8.40
CA GLU A 27 24.02 -5.26 8.11
C GLU A 27 22.91 -4.91 7.11
N GLN A 28 22.67 -5.72 6.08
CA GLN A 28 21.53 -5.50 5.17
C GLN A 28 20.18 -5.63 5.90
N TYR A 29 20.06 -6.57 6.85
CA TYR A 29 18.88 -6.66 7.72
C TYR A 29 18.67 -5.36 8.53
N LYS A 30 19.74 -4.81 9.10
CA LYS A 30 19.72 -3.53 9.83
C LYS A 30 19.35 -2.36 8.93
N GLU A 31 19.90 -2.28 7.71
CA GLU A 31 19.52 -1.25 6.74
C GLU A 31 18.04 -1.35 6.34
N ASN A 32 17.49 -2.56 6.21
CA ASN A 32 16.06 -2.75 5.99
C ASN A 32 15.22 -2.22 7.16
N LEU A 33 15.64 -2.43 8.41
CA LEU A 33 14.98 -1.87 9.59
C LEU A 33 15.04 -0.33 9.61
N LYS A 34 16.19 0.26 9.25
CA LYS A 34 16.32 1.72 9.13
C LYS A 34 15.37 2.28 8.07
N LEU A 35 15.28 1.62 6.91
CA LEU A 35 14.34 2.00 5.86
C LEU A 35 12.89 1.93 6.37
N ILE A 36 12.50 0.83 7.04
CA ILE A 36 11.15 0.68 7.62
C ILE A 36 10.85 1.80 8.61
N SER A 37 11.80 2.11 9.52
CA SER A 37 11.67 3.21 10.47
C SER A 37 11.45 4.54 9.75
N PHE A 38 12.25 4.83 8.72
CA PHE A 38 12.21 6.07 7.98
C PHE A 38 10.92 6.26 7.16
N ILE A 39 10.35 5.19 6.61
CA ILE A 39 9.11 5.29 5.81
C ILE A 39 7.83 5.21 6.66
N THR A 40 7.94 4.85 7.95
CA THR A 40 6.78 4.65 8.84
C THR A 40 5.91 5.92 8.96
N PRO A 41 6.44 7.13 9.20
CA PRO A 41 5.63 8.35 9.25
C PRO A 41 4.88 8.60 7.93
N LYS A 42 5.55 8.38 6.79
CA LYS A 42 4.96 8.55 5.44
C LYS A 42 3.79 7.61 5.21
N ILE A 43 3.96 6.33 5.55
CA ILE A 43 2.90 5.31 5.45
C ILE A 43 1.74 5.65 6.37
N SER A 44 2.02 6.07 7.61
CA SER A 44 1.00 6.43 8.59
C SER A 44 0.14 7.59 8.10
N ASN A 45 0.77 8.67 7.63
CA ASN A 45 0.08 9.85 7.11
C ASN A 45 -0.76 9.53 5.86
N LEU A 46 -0.24 8.73 4.94
CA LEU A 46 -1.01 8.24 3.79
C LEU A 46 -2.21 7.37 4.21
N GLU A 47 -2.03 6.47 5.19
CA GLU A 47 -3.10 5.59 5.67
C GLU A 47 -4.22 6.38 6.39
N ILE A 48 -3.88 7.43 7.13
CA ILE A 48 -4.83 8.34 7.76
C ILE A 48 -5.57 9.16 6.70
N TYR A 49 -4.82 9.78 5.78
CA TYR A 49 -5.39 10.57 4.69
C TYR A 49 -6.40 9.77 3.88
N LEU A 50 -6.00 8.61 3.35
CA LEU A 50 -6.85 7.78 2.49
C LEU A 50 -8.14 7.36 3.18
N ARG A 51 -8.06 7.08 4.48
CA ARG A 51 -9.21 6.67 5.29
C ARG A 51 -10.19 7.81 5.50
N ASN A 52 -9.69 8.99 5.86
CA ASN A 52 -10.52 10.17 6.07
C ASN A 52 -11.10 10.68 4.74
N ALA A 53 -10.34 10.60 3.63
CA ALA A 53 -10.82 10.95 2.30
C ALA A 53 -11.93 9.98 1.84
N LEU A 54 -11.75 8.67 2.07
CA LEU A 54 -12.78 7.66 1.82
C LEU A 54 -14.06 7.96 2.62
N ASP A 55 -13.91 8.20 3.92
CA ASP A 55 -15.04 8.50 4.79
C ASP A 55 -15.80 9.76 4.36
N TYR A 56 -15.07 10.83 4.07
CA TYR A 56 -15.64 12.06 3.53
C TYR A 56 -16.48 11.77 2.27
N CYS A 57 -15.90 11.06 1.30
CA CYS A 57 -16.59 10.73 0.05
C CYS A 57 -17.84 9.88 0.28
N LEU A 58 -17.74 8.81 1.07
CA LEU A 58 -18.85 7.88 1.28
C LEU A 58 -19.95 8.48 2.16
N THR A 59 -19.61 9.37 3.09
CA THR A 59 -20.61 10.13 3.84
C THR A 59 -21.44 11.01 2.90
N GLN A 60 -20.84 11.63 1.88
CA GLN A 60 -21.61 12.40 0.90
C GLN A 60 -22.50 11.51 0.00
N ILE A 61 -22.04 10.31 -0.35
CA ILE A 61 -22.75 9.42 -1.29
C ILE A 61 -23.85 8.62 -0.59
N LYS A 62 -23.63 8.21 0.67
CA LYS A 62 -24.46 7.22 1.38
C LYS A 62 -24.97 7.68 2.75
N GLY A 63 -24.54 8.85 3.23
CA GLY A 63 -24.82 9.33 4.58
C GLY A 63 -23.81 8.83 5.63
N SER A 64 -23.87 9.41 6.82
CA SER A 64 -22.94 9.15 7.94
C SER A 64 -22.94 7.70 8.43
N GLU A 65 -24.01 6.96 8.17
CA GLU A 65 -24.17 5.58 8.62
C GLU A 65 -23.55 4.54 7.66
N TRP A 66 -22.88 4.98 6.58
CA TRP A 66 -22.34 4.08 5.56
C TRP A 66 -21.43 2.99 6.15
N VAL A 67 -20.65 3.35 7.18
CA VAL A 67 -19.67 2.48 7.83
C VAL A 67 -20.32 1.26 8.48
N PHE A 68 -21.54 1.40 9.00
CA PHE A 68 -22.27 0.31 9.65
C PHE A 68 -22.93 -0.63 8.64
N ASN A 69 -23.20 -0.13 7.44
CA ASN A 69 -23.93 -0.84 6.39
C ASN A 69 -23.02 -1.48 5.34
N GLU A 70 -21.71 -1.24 5.42
CA GLU A 70 -20.75 -1.77 4.47
C GLU A 70 -20.41 -3.24 4.78
N SER A 71 -20.85 -4.14 3.90
CA SER A 71 -20.63 -5.59 4.01
C SER A 71 -19.16 -5.98 4.21
N ALA A 72 -18.23 -5.22 3.63
CA ALA A 72 -16.80 -5.46 3.77
C ALA A 72 -16.29 -5.24 5.21
N LEU A 73 -17.04 -4.52 6.04
CA LEU A 73 -16.71 -4.20 7.43
C LEU A 73 -17.41 -5.10 8.46
N THR A 74 -18.33 -5.98 8.03
CA THR A 74 -19.05 -6.90 8.92
C THR A 74 -18.13 -7.72 9.84
N PRO A 75 -17.00 -8.31 9.37
CA PRO A 75 -16.10 -9.06 10.25
C PRO A 75 -15.49 -8.19 11.35
N LEU A 76 -15.08 -6.97 11.00
CA LEU A 76 -14.52 -5.99 11.95
C LEU A 76 -15.56 -5.58 12.99
N ILE A 77 -16.78 -5.24 12.55
CA ILE A 77 -17.87 -4.85 13.45
C ILE A 77 -18.20 -5.99 14.42
N LYS A 78 -18.24 -7.23 13.94
CA LYS A 78 -18.48 -8.41 14.78
C LYS A 78 -17.39 -8.58 15.84
N GLU A 79 -16.13 -8.49 15.44
CA GLU A 79 -14.98 -8.58 16.37
C GLU A 79 -15.04 -7.49 17.46
N LEU A 80 -15.39 -6.26 17.08
CA LEU A 80 -15.50 -5.15 18.03
C LEU A 80 -16.66 -5.34 19.02
N LYS A 81 -17.79 -5.89 18.55
CA LYS A 81 -18.95 -6.23 19.40
C LYS A 81 -18.62 -7.35 20.39
N GLU A 82 -17.91 -8.38 19.95
CA GLU A 82 -17.44 -9.48 20.81
C GLU A 82 -16.50 -8.98 21.92
N LYS A 83 -15.70 -7.95 21.62
CA LYS A 83 -14.84 -7.25 22.60
C LYS A 83 -15.61 -6.29 23.52
N LYS A 84 -16.95 -6.33 23.53
CA LYS A 84 -17.84 -5.50 24.36
C LYS A 84 -17.55 -4.00 24.26
N LYS A 85 -17.09 -3.51 23.11
CA LYS A 85 -16.87 -2.07 22.87
C LYS A 85 -18.14 -1.44 22.34
N GLU A 86 -18.45 -0.24 22.81
CA GLU A 86 -19.43 0.61 22.15
C GLU A 86 -18.95 0.88 20.72
N ILE A 87 -19.84 0.62 19.75
CA ILE A 87 -19.49 0.69 18.33
C ILE A 87 -19.86 2.07 17.80
N THR A 88 -18.85 2.93 17.70
CA THR A 88 -18.99 4.25 17.11
C THR A 88 -18.40 4.29 15.70
N HIS A 89 -18.87 5.26 14.89
CA HIS A 89 -18.35 5.50 13.55
C HIS A 89 -16.82 5.68 13.58
N SER A 90 -16.32 6.56 14.46
CA SER A 90 -14.88 6.82 14.63
C SER A 90 -14.10 5.57 15.05
N LEU A 91 -14.65 4.72 15.91
CA LEU A 91 -14.00 3.47 16.29
C LEU A 91 -13.79 2.56 15.08
N ILE A 92 -14.82 2.37 14.25
CA ILE A 92 -14.71 1.52 13.06
C ILE A 92 -13.69 2.09 12.08
N LEU A 93 -13.74 3.40 11.80
CA LEU A 93 -12.73 4.06 10.96
C LEU A 93 -11.33 3.82 11.53
N SER A 94 -11.08 4.11 12.81
CA SER A 94 -9.75 3.97 13.42
C SER A 94 -9.18 2.54 13.35
N LYS A 95 -10.06 1.52 13.25
CA LYS A 95 -9.69 0.10 13.16
C LYS A 95 -9.72 -0.48 11.74
N MET A 96 -10.18 0.30 10.76
CA MET A 96 -10.16 -0.12 9.37
C MET A 96 -8.72 -0.28 8.88
N SER A 97 -8.40 -1.45 8.34
CA SER A 97 -7.08 -1.69 7.77
C SER A 97 -6.89 -0.94 6.45
N LEU A 98 -5.66 -0.58 6.10
CA LEU A 98 -5.34 -0.02 4.79
C LEU A 98 -5.87 -0.88 3.63
N GLY A 99 -5.84 -2.22 3.76
CA GLY A 99 -6.38 -3.12 2.75
C GLY A 99 -7.90 -2.95 2.55
N ALA A 100 -8.66 -2.77 3.64
CA ALA A 100 -10.09 -2.48 3.55
C ALA A 100 -10.35 -1.09 2.93
N VAL A 101 -9.58 -0.08 3.33
CA VAL A 101 -9.66 1.27 2.73
C VAL A 101 -9.43 1.21 1.22
N VAL A 102 -8.31 0.64 0.78
CA VAL A 102 -7.96 0.52 -0.65
C VAL A 102 -9.03 -0.25 -1.43
N ARG A 103 -9.55 -1.34 -0.86
CA ARG A 103 -10.62 -2.13 -1.49
C ARG A 103 -11.89 -1.30 -1.67
N LEU A 104 -12.30 -0.54 -0.66
CA LEU A 104 -13.50 0.30 -0.74
C LEU A 104 -13.33 1.43 -1.76
N ILE A 105 -12.16 2.07 -1.80
CA ILE A 105 -11.82 3.07 -2.84
C ILE A 105 -12.06 2.49 -4.24
N PHE A 106 -11.60 1.26 -4.50
CA PHE A 106 -11.79 0.58 -5.78
C PHE A 106 -13.25 0.20 -6.03
N CYS A 107 -13.94 -0.32 -5.02
CA CYS A 107 -15.36 -0.71 -5.12
C CYS A 107 -16.25 0.48 -5.51
N TYR A 108 -15.94 1.68 -4.99
CA TYR A 108 -16.69 2.90 -5.26
C TYR A 108 -16.10 3.77 -6.37
N LYS A 109 -15.07 3.27 -7.08
CA LYS A 109 -14.40 3.97 -8.19
C LYS A 109 -13.90 5.39 -7.81
N LEU A 110 -13.40 5.53 -6.58
CA LEU A 110 -12.99 6.83 -6.01
C LEU A 110 -11.54 7.20 -6.35
N GLU A 111 -10.84 6.41 -7.17
CA GLU A 111 -9.41 6.60 -7.45
C GLU A 111 -9.09 8.01 -7.97
N GLY A 112 -9.88 8.52 -8.93
CA GLY A 112 -9.67 9.85 -9.50
C GLY A 112 -10.12 11.03 -8.63
N ILE A 113 -10.80 10.74 -7.51
CA ILE A 113 -11.28 11.75 -6.56
C ILE A 113 -10.29 11.88 -5.40
N ILE A 114 -9.79 10.74 -4.91
CA ILE A 114 -8.94 10.68 -3.71
C ILE A 114 -7.51 11.11 -3.98
N LEU A 115 -6.96 10.91 -5.19
CA LEU A 115 -5.61 11.36 -5.54
C LEU A 115 -5.56 11.80 -7.00
N ASP A 116 -4.76 12.83 -7.32
CA ASP A 116 -4.41 13.14 -8.71
C ASP A 116 -2.96 12.75 -9.00
N LEU A 117 -2.80 11.60 -9.66
CA LEU A 117 -1.49 11.09 -10.09
C LEU A 117 -1.25 11.24 -11.59
N LYS A 118 -1.95 12.14 -12.30
CA LYS A 118 -1.77 12.34 -13.76
C LYS A 118 -0.31 12.61 -14.13
N HIS A 119 0.43 13.34 -13.30
CA HIS A 119 1.83 13.71 -13.55
C HIS A 119 2.84 12.62 -13.20
N ILE A 120 2.45 11.58 -12.45
CA ILE A 120 3.37 10.52 -12.04
C ILE A 120 3.88 9.74 -13.26
N ASN A 121 5.20 9.50 -13.29
CA ASN A 121 5.86 8.66 -14.26
C ASN A 121 6.43 7.43 -13.55
N PHE A 122 5.83 6.25 -13.77
CA PHE A 122 6.28 5.02 -13.11
C PHE A 122 7.71 4.62 -13.45
N LYS A 123 8.29 5.11 -14.57
CA LYS A 123 9.71 4.86 -14.88
C LYS A 123 10.66 5.52 -13.88
N SER A 124 10.21 6.54 -13.15
CA SER A 124 10.99 7.16 -12.07
C SER A 124 11.26 6.22 -10.91
N TYR A 125 10.44 5.16 -10.74
CA TYR A 125 10.57 4.19 -9.64
C TYR A 125 11.16 2.86 -10.07
N TYR A 126 11.17 2.56 -11.37
CA TYR A 126 11.86 1.42 -11.97
C TYR A 126 11.89 1.60 -13.50
N PRO A 127 13.07 1.64 -14.16
CA PRO A 127 13.17 2.01 -15.58
C PRO A 127 12.34 1.15 -16.54
N ASN A 128 12.12 -0.12 -16.20
CA ASN A 128 11.36 -1.07 -17.02
C ASN A 128 9.83 -0.96 -16.85
N ASN A 129 9.35 -0.07 -15.97
CA ASN A 129 7.92 0.21 -15.86
C ASN A 129 7.35 0.83 -17.14
N LYS A 130 6.04 0.62 -17.32
CA LYS A 130 5.27 1.21 -18.43
C LYS A 130 4.32 2.27 -17.89
N ASN A 131 4.20 3.40 -18.61
CA ASN A 131 3.15 4.40 -18.38
C ASN A 131 1.99 4.27 -19.36
N THR A 132 1.91 3.13 -20.05
CA THR A 132 0.93 2.87 -21.08
C THR A 132 0.42 1.45 -20.95
N LEU A 133 -0.86 1.27 -21.24
CA LEU A 133 -1.55 0.00 -21.31
C LEU A 133 -1.94 -0.28 -22.77
N PHE A 134 -1.78 -1.53 -23.22
CA PHE A 134 -2.27 -1.93 -24.54
C PHE A 134 -3.72 -2.39 -24.42
N ILE A 135 -4.60 -1.73 -25.17
CA ILE A 135 -6.03 -2.05 -25.27
C ILE A 135 -6.32 -2.21 -26.76
N ASN A 136 -6.82 -3.37 -27.17
CA ASN A 136 -7.09 -3.70 -28.58
C ASN A 136 -5.89 -3.40 -29.51
N ASN A 137 -4.69 -3.85 -29.12
CA ASN A 137 -3.42 -3.60 -29.80
C ASN A 137 -3.01 -2.12 -29.95
N LYS A 138 -3.76 -1.19 -29.35
CA LYS A 138 -3.43 0.23 -29.29
C LYS A 138 -2.80 0.58 -27.95
N LYS A 139 -1.67 1.29 -28.01
CA LYS A 139 -0.96 1.78 -26.83
C LYS A 139 -1.66 3.03 -26.29
N ASN A 140 -2.24 2.93 -25.10
CA ASN A 140 -2.96 4.03 -24.45
C ASN A 140 -2.18 4.49 -23.20
N PRO A 141 -2.00 5.79 -22.95
CA PRO A 141 -1.49 6.29 -21.69
C PRO A 141 -2.33 5.81 -20.49
N LEU A 142 -1.69 5.55 -19.36
CA LEU A 142 -2.42 5.27 -18.12
C LEU A 142 -3.18 6.52 -17.67
N SER A 143 -4.49 6.38 -17.46
CA SER A 143 -5.32 7.44 -16.87
C SER A 143 -4.90 7.75 -15.43
N GLY A 144 -5.25 8.94 -14.92
CA GLY A 144 -5.02 9.30 -13.51
C GLY A 144 -5.56 8.25 -12.54
N ALA A 145 -6.81 7.82 -12.73
CA ALA A 145 -7.42 6.76 -11.93
C ALA A 145 -6.65 5.42 -12.02
N SER A 146 -6.17 5.04 -13.21
CA SER A 146 -5.34 3.84 -13.35
C SER A 146 -4.02 3.95 -12.57
N LYS A 147 -3.39 5.13 -12.60
CA LYS A 147 -2.15 5.39 -11.85
C LYS A 147 -2.39 5.33 -10.35
N VAL A 148 -3.49 5.90 -9.85
CA VAL A 148 -3.91 5.79 -8.44
C VAL A 148 -4.15 4.34 -8.05
N HIS A 149 -4.88 3.59 -8.87
CA HIS A 149 -5.14 2.16 -8.61
C HIS A 149 -3.84 1.36 -8.46
N ILE A 150 -2.89 1.56 -9.37
CA ILE A 150 -1.57 0.94 -9.32
C ILE A 150 -0.82 1.38 -8.05
N ALA A 151 -0.80 2.69 -7.77
CA ALA A 151 -0.09 3.26 -6.63
C ALA A 151 -0.61 2.75 -5.28
N LEU A 152 -1.93 2.66 -5.11
CA LEU A 152 -2.53 2.16 -3.87
C LEU A 152 -2.21 0.68 -3.62
N ASN A 153 -2.14 -0.15 -4.67
CA ASN A 153 -1.69 -1.53 -4.53
C ASN A 153 -0.20 -1.64 -4.15
N LEU A 154 0.64 -0.76 -4.71
CA LEU A 154 2.06 -0.67 -4.34
C LEU A 154 2.24 -0.20 -2.89
N LEU A 155 1.52 0.85 -2.47
CA LEU A 155 1.48 1.34 -1.10
C LEU A 155 1.06 0.24 -0.12
N TRP A 156 -0.02 -0.48 -0.43
CA TRP A 156 -0.48 -1.62 0.37
C TRP A 156 0.60 -2.71 0.50
N THR A 157 1.31 -3.01 -0.60
CA THR A 157 2.41 -3.98 -0.60
C THR A 157 3.59 -3.52 0.27
N ILE A 158 4.00 -2.26 0.14
CA ILE A 158 5.09 -1.66 0.95
C ILE A 158 4.70 -1.71 2.42
N ARG A 159 3.50 -1.22 2.76
CA ARG A 159 3.00 -1.15 4.13
C ARG A 159 2.93 -2.53 4.79
N ASN A 160 2.34 -3.52 4.12
CA ASN A 160 2.26 -4.87 4.69
C ASN A 160 3.65 -5.46 4.93
N ARG A 161 4.55 -5.35 3.95
CA ARG A 161 5.90 -5.88 4.10
C ARG A 161 6.67 -5.18 5.22
N ALA A 162 6.56 -3.86 5.34
CA ALA A 162 7.18 -3.09 6.41
C ALA A 162 6.70 -3.57 7.80
N TYR A 163 5.39 -3.69 8.01
CA TYR A 163 4.82 -4.06 9.31
C TYR A 163 4.75 -5.58 9.57
N HIS A 164 5.15 -6.40 8.60
CA HIS A 164 5.53 -7.80 8.80
C HIS A 164 7.05 -8.00 8.91
N TRP A 165 7.81 -6.89 8.95
CA TRP A 165 9.27 -6.86 9.05
C TRP A 165 9.99 -7.61 7.92
N GLU A 166 9.36 -7.71 6.75
CA GLU A 166 9.92 -8.38 5.59
C GLU A 166 11.06 -7.56 4.94
N ASN A 167 11.90 -8.23 4.15
CA ASN A 167 12.93 -7.57 3.38
C ASN A 167 12.32 -6.75 2.22
N LEU A 168 12.32 -5.41 2.37
CA LEU A 168 11.96 -4.42 1.35
C LEU A 168 13.07 -4.21 0.31
N LEU A 169 14.32 -4.53 0.67
CA LEU A 169 15.50 -4.48 -0.21
C LEU A 169 15.56 -5.66 -1.19
N LYS A 170 14.71 -6.67 -1.00
CA LYS A 170 14.73 -7.91 -1.79
C LYS A 170 14.41 -7.67 -3.27
N ILE A 171 15.26 -8.22 -4.12
CA ILE A 171 15.05 -8.36 -5.56
C ILE A 171 14.64 -9.82 -5.86
N GLN A 172 13.79 -10.02 -6.86
CA GLN A 172 13.42 -11.35 -7.35
C GLN A 172 14.56 -11.96 -8.19
N PRO A 173 14.62 -13.29 -8.36
CA PRO A 173 15.67 -13.95 -9.17
C PRO A 173 15.80 -13.45 -10.61
N ASN A 174 14.73 -12.84 -11.16
CA ASN A 174 14.71 -12.24 -12.50
C ASN A 174 15.15 -10.76 -12.51
N ASN A 175 15.88 -10.32 -11.48
CA ASN A 175 16.31 -8.94 -11.26
C ASN A 175 15.17 -7.90 -11.20
N ARG A 176 13.94 -8.31 -10.87
CA ARG A 176 12.82 -7.37 -10.67
C ARG A 176 12.62 -7.03 -9.20
N PRO A 177 12.20 -5.80 -8.88
CA PRO A 177 11.85 -5.47 -7.51
C PRO A 177 10.73 -6.35 -6.94
N ARG A 178 10.84 -6.74 -5.67
CA ARG A 178 9.79 -7.51 -5.00
C ARG A 178 8.52 -6.70 -4.75
N ILE A 179 8.64 -5.38 -4.64
CA ILE A 179 7.50 -4.46 -4.61
C ILE A 179 7.00 -4.31 -6.05
N THR A 180 6.04 -5.17 -6.43
CA THR A 180 5.45 -5.20 -7.77
C THR A 180 3.96 -5.43 -7.65
N THR A 181 3.18 -4.73 -8.46
CA THR A 181 1.76 -4.99 -8.66
C THR A 181 1.46 -5.33 -10.13
N TYR A 182 0.37 -6.05 -10.32
CA TYR A 182 -0.16 -6.41 -11.62
C TYR A 182 -1.35 -5.53 -11.95
N PHE A 183 -1.40 -5.01 -13.18
CA PHE A 183 -2.52 -4.21 -13.64
C PHE A 183 -3.01 -4.67 -15.01
N THR A 184 -4.33 -4.80 -15.13
CA THR A 184 -5.02 -5.25 -16.36
C THR A 184 -6.06 -4.23 -16.81
N GLY A 185 -5.88 -2.95 -16.47
CA GLY A 185 -6.92 -1.93 -16.64
C GLY A 185 -7.94 -1.92 -15.51
N LEU A 186 -8.65 -0.79 -15.39
CA LEU A 186 -9.86 -0.72 -14.57
C LEU A 186 -10.94 -1.53 -15.30
N LYS A 187 -11.61 -2.45 -14.59
CA LYS A 187 -12.66 -3.27 -15.21
C LYS A 187 -13.84 -2.37 -15.57
N ASP A 188 -14.07 -2.22 -16.87
CA ASP A 188 -15.40 -1.96 -17.39
C ASP A 188 -16.03 -3.30 -17.79
N ASN A 189 -17.36 -3.38 -17.76
CA ASN A 189 -18.12 -4.62 -18.03
C ASN A 189 -17.91 -5.21 -19.44
N ASP A 190 -17.12 -4.56 -20.30
CA ASP A 190 -16.73 -5.02 -21.63
C ASP A 190 -15.61 -6.07 -21.57
N ARG A 191 -16.00 -7.35 -21.42
CA ARG A 191 -15.10 -8.51 -21.58
C ARG A 191 -14.38 -8.55 -22.93
N ALA A 192 -14.88 -7.81 -23.92
CA ALA A 192 -14.32 -7.75 -25.29
C ALA A 192 -13.04 -6.89 -25.42
N LYS A 193 -12.63 -6.15 -24.38
CA LYS A 193 -11.48 -5.24 -24.43
C LYS A 193 -10.45 -5.57 -23.34
N MET A 194 -10.08 -6.83 -23.17
CA MET A 194 -9.11 -7.23 -22.14
C MET A 194 -7.75 -6.57 -22.40
N PRO A 195 -7.29 -5.65 -21.53
CA PRO A 195 -6.01 -5.02 -21.70
C PRO A 195 -4.88 -6.00 -21.45
N MET A 196 -3.75 -5.86 -22.16
CA MET A 196 -2.56 -6.66 -21.84
C MET A 196 -2.08 -6.32 -20.44
N LYS A 197 -1.86 -7.37 -19.65
CA LYS A 197 -1.32 -7.27 -18.28
C LYS A 197 0.02 -6.54 -18.28
N ILE A 198 0.17 -5.55 -17.41
CA ILE A 198 1.43 -4.89 -17.13
C ILE A 198 1.85 -5.13 -15.68
N ASN A 199 3.17 -5.17 -15.47
CA ASN A 199 3.77 -5.20 -14.15
C ASN A 199 4.33 -3.81 -13.88
N ILE A 200 4.01 -3.25 -12.71
CA ILE A 200 4.58 -2.00 -12.24
C ILE A 200 5.28 -2.27 -10.92
N SER A 201 6.52 -1.85 -10.82
CA SER A 201 7.40 -2.13 -9.68
C SER A 201 7.97 -0.85 -9.07
N VAL A 202 8.36 -0.91 -7.81
CA VAL A 202 9.15 0.14 -7.16
C VAL A 202 10.45 -0.52 -6.73
N GLU A 203 11.58 -0.06 -7.26
CA GLU A 203 12.88 -0.54 -6.83
C GLU A 203 13.19 -0.08 -5.39
N PRO A 204 13.94 -0.85 -4.60
CA PRO A 204 14.13 -0.56 -3.18
C PRO A 204 14.62 0.87 -2.89
N SER A 205 15.58 1.36 -3.68
CA SER A 205 16.14 2.71 -3.54
C SER A 205 15.15 3.84 -3.89
N LYS A 206 13.98 3.52 -4.45
CA LYS A 206 12.95 4.49 -4.84
C LYS A 206 11.68 4.41 -3.99
N ILE A 207 11.64 3.55 -2.96
CA ILE A 207 10.49 3.45 -2.05
C ILE A 207 10.19 4.80 -1.40
N VAL A 208 11.23 5.48 -0.88
CA VAL A 208 11.08 6.81 -0.26
C VAL A 208 10.52 7.82 -1.26
N LEU A 209 11.13 7.94 -2.44
CA LEU A 209 10.70 8.85 -3.49
C LEU A 209 9.24 8.58 -3.89
N PHE A 210 8.86 7.32 -4.05
CA PHE A 210 7.50 6.93 -4.36
C PHE A 210 6.50 7.42 -3.31
N LEU A 211 6.80 7.22 -2.02
CA LEU A 211 5.93 7.68 -0.93
C LEU A 211 5.86 9.20 -0.85
N ASP A 212 6.98 9.89 -1.04
CA ASP A 212 7.04 11.36 -1.06
C ASP A 212 6.19 11.93 -2.19
N ASP A 213 6.25 11.35 -3.39
CA ASP A 213 5.44 11.78 -4.53
C ASP A 213 3.94 11.57 -4.27
N LEU A 214 3.55 10.49 -3.58
CA LEU A 214 2.15 10.29 -3.17
C LEU A 214 1.70 11.36 -2.17
N ILE A 215 2.53 11.68 -1.17
CA ILE A 215 2.19 12.71 -0.18
C ILE A 215 2.07 14.08 -0.86
N LYS A 216 3.03 14.45 -1.70
CA LYS A 216 3.01 15.72 -2.46
C LYS A 216 1.78 15.83 -3.36
N SER A 217 1.31 14.72 -3.93
CA SER A 217 0.12 14.72 -4.78
C SER A 217 -1.17 15.09 -4.05
N ILE A 218 -1.18 15.05 -2.71
CA ILE A 218 -2.29 15.52 -1.88
C ILE A 218 -2.35 17.06 -1.86
N GLY A 219 -1.22 17.74 -2.06
CA GLY A 219 -1.14 19.20 -2.11
C GLY A 219 -1.31 19.89 -0.76
N ASN A 220 -1.14 19.16 0.35
CA ASN A 220 -1.23 19.71 1.70
C ASN A 220 0.17 19.85 2.33
N LYS A 221 0.62 21.09 2.51
CA LYS A 221 1.96 21.41 3.04
C LYS A 221 2.20 20.91 4.45
N ASP A 222 1.18 20.93 5.31
CA ASP A 222 1.32 20.46 6.69
C ASP A 222 1.53 18.94 6.72
N LEU A 223 0.80 18.20 5.88
CA LEU A 223 0.98 16.76 5.72
C LEU A 223 2.34 16.41 5.12
N GLU A 224 2.83 17.19 4.15
CA GLU A 224 4.18 17.06 3.61
C GLU A 224 5.24 17.23 4.72
N ASN A 225 5.12 18.28 5.53
CA ASN A 225 6.04 18.55 6.64
C ASN A 225 6.01 17.44 7.71
N LEU A 226 4.82 16.98 8.12
CA LEU A 226 4.65 15.88 9.07
C LEU A 226 5.24 14.56 8.56
N SER A 227 5.37 14.41 7.24
CA SER A 227 5.91 13.20 6.63
C SER A 227 7.42 13.23 6.45
N GLY A 228 8.08 14.37 6.73
CA GLY A 228 9.54 14.53 6.68
C GLY A 228 10.29 14.18 7.97
N LEU A 229 9.56 13.71 9.00
CA LEU A 229 10.09 13.31 10.31
C LEU A 229 11.06 12.11 10.23
#